data_AF-A0A961L3Z4-F1
#
_entry.id   AF-A0A961L3Z4-F1
#
_cell.length_a   1.000
_cell.length_b   1.000
_cell.length_c   1.000
_cell.angle_alpha   90.00
_cell.angle_beta   90.00
_cell.angle_gamma   90.00
#
_symmetry.space_group_name_H-M   'P 1'
#
loop_
_entity.id
_entity.type
_entity.pdbx_description
1 polymer ?
#
loop_
_entity_poly.entity_id
_entity_poly.type
_entity_poly.pdbx_seq_one_letter_code
_entity_poly.pdbx_strand_id
1 'polypeptide(L)'
;MLRLVNLGIVGGAAIALAAYLAAPSPAGAQTVPDTTPEGMVAFFPLTECPAGWSISASARGRFLMAVTEGSDVGGTVGTALTAGELPTSHTHTFQTSVSLSSHGCYDCFNGGAGWTGAKSGSHDVPGSPPGTTGSHETYSYTQLLACEKGPPSTQSQTDNYAQNMVAFYDAAACPQGWELMESDSKPVNGVFAIPFADPGSAIGTVSGTPLTPGSPWTHSHSFKSSISVGSTDLQADSGSGSSSAQDGTYDFSGTTSTETIAFPYLQLLLCKKTAFSSNTLPAGLPQKILMFYAENDCPDGWVVSPSGFNRPLLGLPEGGTPNESVGDETVASPGHDYWHDHGISGSVNVGSQKISVDKGCNIFLCDKGHANSGSVSFSGTTYWDGALPYITLSLCQPDT
;
A
#
# COMPACT_ATOMS: atom_id res chain seq x y z
N MET A 1 4.39 69.19 -31.16
CA MET A 1 2.95 69.51 -31.29
C MET A 1 2.23 68.90 -30.11
N LEU A 2 1.82 69.78 -29.21
CA LEU A 2 1.12 69.49 -27.96
C LEU A 2 -0.39 69.49 -28.27
N ARG A 3 -1.11 68.42 -27.95
CA ARG A 3 -2.58 68.46 -27.84
C ARG A 3 -3.00 67.77 -26.56
N LEU A 4 -3.20 68.58 -25.53
CA LEU A 4 -4.15 68.30 -24.47
C LEU A 4 -5.55 68.27 -25.08
N VAL A 5 -6.33 67.24 -24.76
CA VAL A 5 -7.78 67.35 -24.65
C VAL A 5 -8.15 66.76 -23.30
N ASN A 6 -8.64 67.65 -22.45
CA ASN A 6 -9.22 67.40 -21.15
C ASN A 6 -10.74 67.36 -21.38
N LEU A 7 -11.45 66.30 -20.98
CA LEU A 7 -12.89 66.36 -20.79
C LEU A 7 -13.25 65.49 -19.58
N GLY A 8 -13.63 66.16 -18.50
CA GLY A 8 -13.99 65.53 -17.25
C GLY A 8 -15.35 64.84 -17.31
N ILE A 9 -15.49 63.82 -16.47
CA ILE A 9 -16.78 63.38 -15.95
C ILE A 9 -16.65 63.38 -14.43
N VAL A 10 -17.29 64.37 -13.84
CA VAL A 10 -17.66 64.42 -12.42
C VAL A 10 -18.90 63.52 -12.30
N GLY A 11 -18.79 62.40 -11.58
CA GLY A 11 -19.88 61.43 -11.48
C GLY A 11 -19.81 60.62 -10.19
N GLY A 12 -20.45 61.15 -9.15
CA GLY A 12 -21.07 60.44 -8.03
C GLY A 12 -20.34 59.24 -7.43
N ALA A 13 -19.66 59.46 -6.31
CA ALA A 13 -19.41 58.40 -5.34
C ALA A 13 -20.75 57.92 -4.75
N ALA A 14 -21.34 56.87 -5.33
CA ALA A 14 -22.34 56.08 -4.65
C ALA A 14 -21.62 55.20 -3.63
N ILE A 15 -21.51 55.69 -2.40
CA ILE A 15 -21.17 54.88 -1.23
C ILE A 15 -22.38 53.95 -1.03
N ALA A 16 -22.35 52.80 -1.69
CA ALA A 16 -23.22 51.69 -1.37
C ALA A 16 -22.77 51.16 -0.01
N LEU A 17 -23.41 51.65 1.04
CA LEU A 17 -23.35 51.07 2.38
C LEU A 17 -24.04 49.70 2.27
N ALA A 18 -23.32 48.70 1.78
CA ALA A 18 -23.74 47.32 1.83
C ALA A 18 -23.75 46.94 3.31
N ALA A 19 -24.91 47.08 3.94
CA ALA A 19 -25.20 46.45 5.22
C ALA A 19 -24.99 44.94 5.00
N TYR A 20 -23.82 44.46 5.40
CA TYR A 20 -23.55 43.04 5.57
C TYR A 20 -24.51 42.58 6.67
N LEU A 21 -25.72 42.19 6.26
CA LEU A 21 -26.58 41.35 7.07
C LEU A 21 -25.79 40.05 7.21
N ALA A 22 -25.00 39.97 8.28
CA ALA A 22 -24.44 38.71 8.73
C ALA A 22 -25.64 37.79 8.94
N ALA A 23 -25.90 36.93 7.96
CA ALA A 23 -26.82 35.82 8.14
C ALA A 23 -26.28 35.08 9.38
N PRO A 24 -27.08 34.92 10.45
CA PRO A 24 -26.65 34.12 11.57
C PRO A 24 -26.29 32.75 11.00
N SER A 25 -25.00 32.38 11.08
CA SER A 25 -24.60 31.00 10.79
C SER A 25 -25.55 30.11 11.59
N PRO A 26 -26.26 29.16 10.97
CA PRO A 26 -27.03 28.15 11.70
C PRO A 26 -26.05 27.15 12.35
N ALA A 27 -25.02 27.66 13.02
CA ALA A 27 -24.30 26.93 14.04
C ALA A 27 -25.22 26.95 15.25
N GLY A 28 -26.13 25.98 15.33
CA GLY A 28 -26.77 25.65 16.60
C GLY A 28 -25.66 25.39 17.59
N ALA A 29 -25.36 26.38 18.43
CA ALA A 29 -24.29 26.29 19.40
C ALA A 29 -24.56 25.04 20.23
N GLN A 30 -23.64 24.07 20.19
CA GLN A 30 -23.69 22.94 21.11
C GLN A 30 -23.68 23.53 22.52
N THR A 31 -24.79 23.37 23.23
CA THR A 31 -24.94 23.83 24.61
C THR A 31 -24.21 22.91 25.59
N VAL A 32 -23.77 21.74 25.12
CA VAL A 32 -23.01 20.77 25.89
C VAL A 32 -21.55 20.86 25.49
N PRO A 33 -20.63 21.09 26.44
CA PRO A 33 -19.20 21.14 26.18
C PRO A 33 -18.70 19.84 25.54
N ASP A 34 -17.83 19.97 24.55
CA ASP A 34 -17.10 18.85 23.96
C ASP A 34 -16.17 18.22 25.01
N THR A 35 -16.41 16.95 25.32
CA THR A 35 -15.67 16.18 26.33
C THR A 35 -14.49 15.40 25.76
N THR A 36 -14.18 15.60 24.47
CA THR A 36 -13.08 14.88 23.81
C THR A 36 -11.73 15.19 24.45
N PRO A 37 -10.90 14.17 24.74
CA PRO A 37 -9.57 14.41 25.26
C PRO A 37 -8.68 15.18 24.29
N GLU A 38 -7.82 16.05 24.83
CA GLU A 38 -6.82 16.78 24.05
C GLU A 38 -5.87 15.82 23.33
N GLY A 39 -5.41 16.21 22.14
CA GLY A 39 -4.51 15.43 21.31
C GLY A 39 -5.19 14.29 20.55
N MET A 40 -6.49 14.04 20.75
CA MET A 40 -7.22 13.07 19.92
C MET A 40 -7.19 13.53 18.46
N VAL A 41 -6.80 12.62 17.57
CA VAL A 41 -6.89 12.78 16.11
C VAL A 41 -8.02 11.88 15.60
N ALA A 42 -9.00 12.48 14.94
CA ALA A 42 -10.16 11.78 14.37
C ALA A 42 -10.43 12.24 12.93
N PHE A 43 -11.15 11.41 12.19
CA PHE A 43 -11.52 11.69 10.80
C PHE A 43 -12.94 12.27 10.72
N PHE A 44 -13.14 13.16 9.76
CA PHE A 44 -14.41 13.81 9.48
C PHE A 44 -14.69 13.82 7.97
N PRO A 45 -15.92 13.49 7.53
CA PRO A 45 -16.35 13.66 6.14
C PRO A 45 -16.80 15.12 5.89
N LEU A 46 -16.03 16.09 6.40
CA LEU A 46 -16.31 17.53 6.37
C LEU A 46 -15.18 18.28 5.67
N THR A 47 -15.44 19.52 5.23
CA THR A 47 -14.42 20.41 4.67
C THR A 47 -13.69 21.24 5.73
N GLU A 48 -14.24 21.36 6.93
CA GLU A 48 -13.69 22.12 8.04
C GLU A 48 -13.83 21.33 9.35
N CYS A 49 -12.90 21.54 10.28
CA CYS A 49 -12.94 20.90 11.58
C CYS A 49 -14.06 21.51 12.46
N PRO A 50 -14.73 20.70 13.29
CA PRO A 50 -15.71 21.21 14.24
C PRO A 50 -15.13 22.23 15.23
N ALA A 51 -16.00 22.97 15.92
CA ALA A 51 -15.58 23.92 16.93
C ALA A 51 -14.73 23.24 18.03
N GLY A 52 -13.60 23.86 18.38
CA GLY A 52 -12.66 23.30 19.35
C GLY A 52 -11.75 22.20 18.80
N TRP A 53 -11.75 21.99 17.48
CA TRP A 53 -10.82 21.14 16.74
C TRP A 53 -10.07 21.96 15.70
N SER A 54 -8.89 21.52 15.33
CA SER A 54 -8.08 22.11 14.26
C SER A 54 -7.63 21.05 13.27
N ILE A 55 -7.37 21.44 12.02
CA ILE A 55 -6.85 20.50 11.02
C ILE A 55 -5.49 19.99 11.50
N SER A 56 -5.32 18.67 11.57
CA SER A 56 -4.02 18.06 11.87
C SER A 56 -3.10 18.27 10.68
N ALA A 57 -2.20 19.25 10.78
CA ALA A 57 -1.32 19.62 9.67
C ALA A 57 -0.34 18.48 9.32
N SER A 58 0.11 17.73 10.33
CA SER A 58 1.00 16.58 10.18
C SER A 58 0.32 15.39 9.48
N ALA A 59 -1.00 15.23 9.61
CA ALA A 59 -1.75 14.14 8.97
C ALA A 59 -2.13 14.40 7.50
N ARG A 60 -1.99 15.63 7.00
CA ARG A 60 -2.37 15.97 5.61
C ARG A 60 -1.59 15.14 4.60
N GLY A 61 -2.30 14.41 3.75
CA GLY A 61 -1.72 13.53 2.74
C GLY A 61 -0.96 12.33 3.32
N ARG A 62 -1.26 11.93 4.56
CA ARG A 62 -0.60 10.80 5.24
C ARG A 62 -1.61 9.83 5.83
N PHE A 63 -1.23 8.56 5.86
CA PHE A 63 -1.92 7.53 6.61
C PHE A 63 -1.55 7.63 8.10
N LEU A 64 -2.43 7.17 8.98
CA LEU A 64 -2.13 7.12 10.42
C LEU A 64 -1.67 5.71 10.80
N MET A 65 -0.46 5.61 11.35
CA MET A 65 0.14 4.37 11.81
C MET A 65 0.20 4.35 13.34
N ALA A 66 -0.23 3.24 13.93
CA ALA A 66 -0.18 3.03 15.36
C ALA A 66 1.27 2.86 15.84
N VAL A 67 1.63 3.56 16.92
CA VAL A 67 2.84 3.30 17.70
C VAL A 67 2.50 3.06 19.16
N THR A 68 3.45 2.49 19.89
CA THR A 68 3.26 2.11 21.31
C THR A 68 4.11 2.92 22.27
N GLU A 69 5.21 3.50 21.78
CA GLU A 69 6.08 4.36 22.55
C GLU A 69 5.78 5.83 22.26
N GLY A 70 5.58 6.63 23.30
CA GLY A 70 5.29 8.06 23.17
C GLY A 70 6.41 8.85 22.49
N SER A 71 7.65 8.33 22.48
CA SER A 71 8.78 8.96 21.78
C SER A 71 8.68 8.89 20.26
N ASP A 72 7.88 7.97 19.71
CA ASP A 72 7.71 7.80 18.27
C ASP A 72 6.56 8.64 17.71
N VAL A 73 5.73 9.22 18.59
CA VAL A 73 4.56 10.03 18.24
C VAL A 73 4.98 11.32 17.54
N GLY A 74 4.23 11.69 16.50
CA GLY A 74 4.52 12.85 15.65
C GLY A 74 5.58 12.58 14.59
N GLY A 75 6.23 11.41 14.61
CA GLY A 75 7.14 10.96 13.57
C GLY A 75 6.43 10.82 12.22
N THR A 76 7.05 11.28 11.14
CA THR A 76 6.52 11.12 9.78
C THR A 76 7.52 10.41 8.89
N VAL A 77 7.02 9.53 8.02
CA VAL A 77 7.82 8.82 7.02
C VAL A 77 7.24 9.08 5.63
N GLY A 78 8.11 9.19 4.62
CA GLY A 78 7.74 9.46 3.24
C GLY A 78 7.28 10.90 2.96
N THR A 79 6.99 11.18 1.69
CA THR A 79 6.44 12.46 1.22
C THR A 79 4.93 12.39 1.23
N ALA A 80 4.24 13.37 1.84
CA ALA A 80 2.78 13.41 1.86
C ALA A 80 2.20 13.44 0.44
N LEU A 81 1.10 12.71 0.24
CA LEU A 81 0.38 12.68 -1.04
C LEU A 81 -0.34 14.01 -1.29
N THR A 82 -0.42 14.38 -2.56
CA THR A 82 -1.26 15.48 -3.04
C THR A 82 -2.69 15.00 -3.32
N ALA A 83 -3.61 15.93 -3.59
CA ALA A 83 -5.02 15.60 -3.82
C ALA A 83 -5.21 14.64 -5.01
N GLY A 84 -5.84 13.49 -4.76
CA GLY A 84 -6.08 12.47 -5.78
C GLY A 84 -4.85 11.69 -6.26
N GLU A 85 -3.68 11.89 -5.64
CA GLU A 85 -2.45 11.19 -5.99
C GLU A 85 -2.46 9.76 -5.43
N LEU A 86 -2.42 8.77 -6.31
CA LEU A 86 -2.07 7.41 -5.89
C LEU A 86 -0.59 7.35 -5.50
N PRO A 87 -0.21 6.54 -4.50
CA PRO A 87 1.20 6.33 -4.20
C PRO A 87 1.96 5.95 -5.47
N THR A 88 3.17 6.48 -5.63
CA THR A 88 3.94 6.30 -6.87
C THR A 88 4.23 4.84 -7.14
N SER A 89 4.08 4.43 -8.39
CA SER A 89 4.44 3.10 -8.83
C SER A 89 5.95 2.86 -8.68
N HIS A 90 6.33 1.62 -8.39
CA HIS A 90 7.72 1.19 -8.31
C HIS A 90 7.96 -0.07 -9.16
N THR A 91 9.23 -0.39 -9.36
CA THR A 91 9.69 -1.58 -10.07
C THR A 91 10.75 -2.29 -9.25
N HIS A 92 10.83 -3.61 -9.34
CA HIS A 92 11.93 -4.36 -8.75
C HIS A 92 12.92 -4.79 -9.81
N THR A 93 14.14 -5.06 -9.37
CA THR A 93 15.09 -5.84 -10.16
C THR A 93 15.01 -7.32 -9.80
N PHE A 94 15.40 -8.23 -10.68
CA PHE A 94 15.53 -9.65 -10.35
C PHE A 94 16.65 -10.32 -11.12
N GLN A 95 17.26 -11.32 -10.47
CA GLN A 95 18.26 -12.19 -11.07
C GLN A 95 18.17 -13.58 -10.44
N THR A 96 18.03 -14.61 -11.26
CA THR A 96 18.02 -16.02 -10.85
C THR A 96 18.76 -16.86 -11.90
N SER A 97 18.63 -18.18 -11.86
CA SER A 97 19.13 -19.06 -12.91
C SER A 97 18.13 -20.15 -13.27
N VAL A 98 18.21 -20.63 -14.50
CA VAL A 98 17.50 -21.81 -14.98
C VAL A 98 18.51 -22.91 -15.29
N SER A 99 18.18 -24.14 -14.88
CA SER A 99 19.06 -25.29 -15.10
C SER A 99 18.51 -26.16 -16.24
N LEU A 100 19.28 -26.26 -17.32
CA LEU A 100 18.96 -27.10 -18.46
C LEU A 100 19.53 -28.50 -18.23
N SER A 101 18.64 -29.50 -18.26
CA SER A 101 18.99 -30.91 -18.14
C SER A 101 19.94 -31.32 -19.25
N SER A 102 20.92 -32.17 -18.93
CA SER A 102 21.78 -32.75 -19.95
C SER A 102 21.00 -33.76 -20.79
N HIS A 103 21.05 -33.62 -22.10
CA HIS A 103 20.74 -34.69 -23.03
C HIS A 103 22.06 -35.34 -23.43
N GLY A 104 22.23 -36.60 -23.06
CA GLY A 104 23.37 -37.38 -23.52
C GLY A 104 23.25 -37.54 -25.03
N CYS A 105 24.26 -37.07 -25.76
CA CYS A 105 24.41 -37.44 -27.15
C CYS A 105 25.20 -38.74 -27.19
N TYR A 106 24.59 -39.81 -27.69
CA TYR A 106 25.34 -40.99 -28.08
C TYR A 106 26.08 -40.58 -29.34
N ASP A 107 27.39 -40.36 -29.22
CA ASP A 107 28.27 -40.08 -30.35
C ASP A 107 28.57 -38.61 -30.71
N CYS A 108 28.66 -37.69 -29.74
CA CYS A 108 29.08 -36.30 -30.00
C CYS A 108 30.54 -36.04 -29.60
N PHE A 109 31.39 -35.66 -30.56
CA PHE A 109 32.75 -35.18 -30.29
C PHE A 109 32.79 -33.67 -29.97
N ASN A 110 33.57 -33.26 -28.96
CA ASN A 110 33.97 -31.86 -28.76
C ASN A 110 35.09 -31.47 -29.74
N GLY A 111 34.89 -30.49 -30.64
CA GLY A 111 36.00 -29.92 -31.43
C GLY A 111 35.83 -29.54 -32.93
N GLY A 112 34.68 -29.74 -33.57
CA GLY A 112 34.52 -29.60 -35.03
C GLY A 112 33.58 -28.48 -35.45
N ALA A 113 33.73 -28.04 -36.71
CA ALA A 113 33.08 -26.86 -37.24
C ALA A 113 31.71 -27.19 -37.86
N GLY A 114 30.62 -26.72 -37.23
CA GLY A 114 29.35 -26.53 -37.96
C GLY A 114 28.08 -26.46 -37.12
N TRP A 115 27.96 -27.23 -36.04
CA TRP A 115 26.70 -27.36 -35.30
C TRP A 115 26.79 -26.80 -33.89
N THR A 116 25.76 -26.04 -33.51
CA THR A 116 25.66 -25.37 -32.22
C THR A 116 24.37 -25.78 -31.54
N GLY A 117 24.49 -26.61 -30.51
CA GLY A 117 23.42 -26.90 -29.57
C GLY A 117 23.57 -26.05 -28.31
N ALA A 118 22.50 -25.94 -27.53
CA ALA A 118 22.53 -25.37 -26.19
C ALA A 118 23.42 -26.19 -25.25
N LYS A 119 24.17 -25.50 -24.40
CA LYS A 119 24.94 -26.10 -23.31
C LYS A 119 24.01 -26.45 -22.14
N SER A 120 24.12 -27.65 -21.58
CA SER A 120 23.46 -28.01 -20.33
C SER A 120 24.05 -27.28 -19.12
N GLY A 121 23.32 -27.28 -18.00
CA GLY A 121 23.73 -26.61 -16.76
C GLY A 121 22.95 -25.32 -16.49
N SER A 122 23.48 -24.50 -15.59
CA SER A 122 22.84 -23.27 -15.12
C SER A 122 23.10 -22.09 -16.06
N HIS A 123 22.05 -21.31 -16.35
CA HIS A 123 22.08 -20.08 -17.14
C HIS A 123 21.37 -18.97 -16.39
N ASP A 124 21.93 -17.76 -16.36
CA ASP A 124 21.37 -16.62 -15.64
C ASP A 124 20.04 -16.13 -16.27
N VAL A 125 19.09 -15.74 -15.41
CA VAL A 125 17.77 -15.26 -15.79
C VAL A 125 17.42 -13.94 -15.09
N PRO A 126 17.24 -12.85 -15.85
CA PRO A 126 17.71 -12.71 -17.23
C PRO A 126 19.24 -12.71 -17.26
N GLY A 127 19.81 -12.74 -18.46
CA GLY A 127 21.24 -12.40 -18.61
C GLY A 127 21.53 -10.98 -18.10
N SER A 128 22.79 -10.56 -18.09
CA SER A 128 23.14 -9.18 -17.70
C SER A 128 22.60 -8.14 -18.71
N PRO A 129 21.96 -7.03 -18.27
CA PRO A 129 21.71 -6.61 -16.89
C PRO A 129 20.47 -7.28 -16.23
N PRO A 130 20.33 -7.24 -14.88
CA PRO A 130 19.17 -7.77 -14.17
C PRO A 130 17.84 -7.32 -14.77
N GLY A 131 16.84 -8.17 -14.66
CA GLY A 131 15.50 -7.90 -15.18
C GLY A 131 14.80 -6.87 -14.32
N THR A 132 13.85 -6.15 -14.91
CA THR A 132 12.98 -5.25 -14.17
C THR A 132 11.54 -5.74 -14.25
N THR A 133 10.81 -5.67 -13.14
CA THR A 133 9.37 -5.94 -13.13
C THR A 133 8.60 -4.79 -13.80
N GLY A 134 7.37 -5.04 -14.23
CA GLY A 134 6.46 -3.95 -14.62
C GLY A 134 6.12 -3.05 -13.42
N SER A 135 5.73 -1.81 -13.68
CA SER A 135 5.20 -0.91 -12.64
C SER A 135 3.72 -1.18 -12.41
N HIS A 136 3.26 -1.23 -11.16
CA HIS A 136 1.84 -1.33 -10.81
C HIS A 136 1.41 -0.08 -10.02
N GLU A 137 0.22 0.46 -10.30
CA GLU A 137 -0.35 1.57 -9.52
C GLU A 137 -0.89 1.02 -8.20
N THR A 138 -0.59 1.72 -7.11
CA THR A 138 -0.68 1.18 -5.74
C THR A 138 -1.89 1.68 -4.95
N TYR A 139 -2.18 0.94 -3.87
CA TYR A 139 -3.09 1.17 -2.74
C TYR A 139 -4.16 2.24 -2.93
N SER A 140 -5.38 1.76 -3.04
CA SER A 140 -6.55 2.62 -2.95
C SER A 140 -6.82 3.04 -1.51
N TYR A 141 -7.37 4.23 -1.33
CA TYR A 141 -7.65 4.80 0.00
C TYR A 141 -8.90 5.67 -0.01
N THR A 142 -9.34 6.10 1.17
CA THR A 142 -10.35 7.15 1.30
C THR A 142 -9.76 8.34 2.05
N GLN A 143 -9.85 9.52 1.44
CA GLN A 143 -9.31 10.75 2.03
C GLN A 143 -10.38 11.45 2.88
N LEU A 144 -10.07 11.71 4.14
CA LEU A 144 -10.98 12.32 5.12
C LEU A 144 -10.27 13.42 5.87
N LEU A 145 -11.00 14.45 6.30
CA LEU A 145 -10.39 15.53 7.05
C LEU A 145 -9.93 15.00 8.41
N ALA A 146 -8.62 14.95 8.63
CA ALA A 146 -8.05 14.62 9.92
C ALA A 146 -8.01 15.89 10.79
N CYS A 147 -8.75 15.88 11.88
CA CYS A 147 -8.78 16.96 12.85
C CYS A 147 -8.20 16.48 14.17
N GLU A 148 -7.51 17.40 14.85
CA GLU A 148 -6.92 17.21 16.16
C GLU A 148 -7.63 18.08 17.20
N LYS A 149 -7.88 17.51 18.38
CA LYS A 149 -8.49 18.21 19.50
C LYS A 149 -7.45 19.07 20.22
N GLY A 150 -7.59 20.40 20.13
CA GLY A 150 -6.66 21.34 20.79
C GLY A 150 -6.90 21.51 22.31
N PRO A 151 -5.94 22.12 23.03
CA PRO A 151 -6.13 22.59 24.41
C PRO A 151 -7.15 23.75 24.47
N PRO A 152 -7.76 24.07 25.62
CA PRO A 152 -7.77 23.36 26.89
C PRO A 152 -9.20 22.89 27.16
N SER A 153 -9.55 21.62 26.92
CA SER A 153 -10.73 21.15 27.65
C SER A 153 -10.29 21.14 29.11
N THR A 154 -10.94 21.93 29.97
CA THR A 154 -10.89 21.71 31.40
C THR A 154 -11.44 20.31 31.62
N GLN A 155 -10.61 19.29 31.42
CA GLN A 155 -11.00 17.89 31.40
C GLN A 155 -11.57 17.58 32.77
N SER A 156 -12.89 17.58 32.85
CA SER A 156 -13.52 16.56 33.68
C SER A 156 -12.98 15.23 33.14
N GLN A 157 -12.39 14.41 34.01
CA GLN A 157 -11.82 13.08 33.71
C GLN A 157 -12.82 12.08 33.08
N THR A 158 -14.01 12.56 32.70
CA THR A 158 -15.13 11.82 32.17
C THR A 158 -15.35 12.27 30.72
N ASP A 159 -14.50 11.81 29.80
CA ASP A 159 -14.97 11.70 28.43
C ASP A 159 -16.07 10.64 28.37
N ASN A 160 -16.99 10.82 27.44
CA ASN A 160 -18.19 10.00 27.38
C ASN A 160 -18.12 8.93 26.28
N TYR A 161 -16.93 8.68 25.69
CA TYR A 161 -16.83 7.67 24.64
C TYR A 161 -17.21 6.28 25.16
N ALA A 162 -17.86 5.50 24.29
CA ALA A 162 -18.19 4.12 24.60
C ALA A 162 -16.90 3.30 24.83
N GLN A 163 -16.99 2.30 25.70
CA GLN A 163 -15.93 1.32 25.92
C GLN A 163 -15.62 0.65 24.59
N ASN A 164 -14.35 0.32 24.33
CA ASN A 164 -13.88 -0.27 23.06
C ASN A 164 -13.88 0.69 21.85
N MET A 165 -14.21 1.97 22.03
CA MET A 165 -13.83 3.00 21.07
C MET A 165 -12.30 3.09 20.95
N VAL A 166 -11.82 3.25 19.73
CA VAL A 166 -10.41 3.33 19.39
C VAL A 166 -10.14 4.65 18.67
N ALA A 167 -9.09 5.35 19.08
CA ALA A 167 -8.70 6.63 18.52
C ALA A 167 -7.19 6.78 18.46
N PHE A 168 -6.73 7.61 17.53
CA PHE A 168 -5.34 8.02 17.47
C PHE A 168 -5.11 9.23 18.39
N TYR A 169 -3.92 9.32 18.99
CA TYR A 169 -3.53 10.43 19.86
C TYR A 169 -2.15 10.97 19.50
N ASP A 170 -2.07 12.28 19.31
CA ASP A 170 -0.83 13.05 19.26
C ASP A 170 -0.42 13.44 20.69
N ALA A 171 -0.07 12.42 21.49
CA ALA A 171 0.32 12.57 22.88
C ALA A 171 1.34 11.49 23.27
N ALA A 172 2.16 11.77 24.28
CA ALA A 172 3.17 10.82 24.77
C ALA A 172 2.57 9.60 25.53
N ALA A 173 1.29 9.66 25.89
CA ALA A 173 0.57 8.58 26.57
C ALA A 173 -0.93 8.66 26.25
N CYS A 174 -1.64 7.53 26.36
CA CYS A 174 -3.10 7.51 26.30
C CYS A 174 -3.71 8.33 27.46
N PRO A 175 -4.79 9.09 27.23
CA PRO A 175 -5.45 9.85 28.28
C PRO A 175 -6.12 8.93 29.31
N GLN A 176 -6.53 9.50 30.46
CA GLN A 176 -7.18 8.73 31.52
C GLN A 176 -8.45 8.02 31.02
N GLY A 177 -8.60 6.73 31.39
CA GLY A 177 -9.72 5.90 30.94
C GLY A 177 -9.52 5.30 29.54
N TRP A 178 -8.34 5.49 28.96
CA TRP A 178 -7.88 4.86 27.73
C TRP A 178 -6.59 4.07 28.02
N GLU A 179 -6.39 2.99 27.29
CA GLU A 179 -5.16 2.19 27.30
C GLU A 179 -4.60 2.06 25.88
N LEU A 180 -3.36 1.63 25.74
CA LEU A 180 -2.81 1.28 24.43
C LEU A 180 -3.66 0.14 23.82
N MET A 181 -3.99 0.26 22.54
CA MET A 181 -4.69 -0.79 21.84
C MET A 181 -3.80 -2.05 21.78
N GLU A 182 -4.38 -3.19 22.13
CA GLU A 182 -3.74 -4.50 22.04
C GLU A 182 -4.55 -5.42 21.13
N SER A 183 -3.86 -6.32 20.42
CA SER A 183 -4.43 -7.45 19.67
C SER A 183 -3.65 -8.71 20.05
N ASP A 184 -4.35 -9.82 20.29
CA ASP A 184 -3.74 -11.07 20.79
C ASP A 184 -2.81 -10.89 22.00
N SER A 185 -3.23 -10.05 22.95
CA SER A 185 -2.44 -9.68 24.15
C SER A 185 -1.09 -9.00 23.85
N LYS A 186 -0.96 -8.36 22.68
CA LYS A 186 0.21 -7.57 22.30
C LYS A 186 -0.19 -6.17 21.86
N PRO A 187 0.52 -5.12 22.31
CA PRO A 187 0.32 -3.78 21.82
C PRO A 187 0.41 -3.70 20.30
N VAL A 188 -0.54 -2.98 19.72
CA VAL A 188 -0.64 -2.74 18.28
C VAL A 188 0.39 -1.67 17.90
N ASN A 189 1.58 -2.12 17.48
CA ASN A 189 2.68 -1.26 17.06
C ASN A 189 2.95 -1.44 15.56
N GLY A 190 3.23 -0.37 14.83
CA GLY A 190 3.69 -0.47 13.44
C GLY A 190 2.63 -0.96 12.44
N VAL A 191 1.34 -0.78 12.73
CA VAL A 191 0.25 -1.18 11.84
C VAL A 191 -0.72 -0.03 11.57
N PHE A 192 -1.44 -0.10 10.47
CA PHE A 192 -2.50 0.85 10.10
C PHE A 192 -3.87 0.38 10.59
N ALA A 193 -4.74 1.31 11.00
CA ALA A 193 -6.14 0.98 11.27
C ALA A 193 -6.94 1.05 9.97
N ILE A 194 -7.55 -0.07 9.57
CA ILE A 194 -8.40 -0.13 8.37
C ILE A 194 -9.86 -0.34 8.80
N PRO A 195 -10.78 0.53 8.37
CA PRO A 195 -12.21 0.35 8.58
C PRO A 195 -12.72 -0.88 7.82
N PHE A 196 -13.44 -1.77 8.50
CA PHE A 196 -14.02 -2.96 7.90
C PHE A 196 -15.53 -2.99 8.09
N ALA A 197 -16.27 -3.32 7.03
CA ALA A 197 -17.72 -3.16 6.97
C ALA A 197 -18.54 -4.39 7.37
N ASP A 198 -17.94 -5.59 7.32
CA ASP A 198 -18.72 -6.84 7.40
C ASP A 198 -18.92 -7.29 8.86
N PRO A 199 -20.13 -7.21 9.43
CA PRO A 199 -20.41 -7.74 10.76
C PRO A 199 -20.28 -9.27 10.75
N GLY A 200 -19.18 -9.79 11.31
CA GLY A 200 -18.80 -11.21 11.26
C GLY A 200 -17.37 -11.44 10.78
N SER A 201 -16.75 -10.40 10.25
CA SER A 201 -15.30 -10.34 10.03
C SER A 201 -14.51 -10.41 11.34
N ALA A 202 -13.24 -10.81 11.23
CA ALA A 202 -12.32 -10.89 12.36
C ALA A 202 -11.84 -9.48 12.79
N ILE A 203 -12.73 -8.64 13.31
CA ILE A 203 -12.38 -7.33 13.91
C ILE A 203 -11.34 -7.55 15.02
N GLY A 204 -10.35 -6.65 15.08
CA GLY A 204 -9.22 -6.74 15.99
C GLY A 204 -8.09 -7.66 15.51
N THR A 205 -8.22 -8.26 14.33
CA THR A 205 -7.15 -9.10 13.74
C THR A 205 -6.09 -8.24 13.11
N VAL A 206 -4.84 -8.51 13.46
CA VAL A 206 -3.67 -7.93 12.80
C VAL A 206 -3.27 -8.82 11.61
N SER A 207 -3.13 -8.23 10.43
CA SER A 207 -2.48 -8.86 9.27
C SER A 207 -1.12 -8.20 8.99
N GLY A 208 -0.24 -8.93 8.31
CA GLY A 208 1.09 -8.45 7.91
C GLY A 208 2.12 -8.40 9.04
N THR A 209 3.37 -8.07 8.68
CA THR A 209 4.46 -7.88 9.65
C THR A 209 4.52 -6.41 10.05
N PRO A 210 4.37 -6.08 11.35
CA PRO A 210 4.50 -4.71 11.83
C PRO A 210 5.73 -3.96 11.31
N LEU A 211 5.53 -2.70 10.92
CA LEU A 211 6.63 -1.80 10.59
C LEU A 211 7.40 -1.41 11.85
N THR A 212 8.71 -1.25 11.70
CA THR A 212 9.49 -0.57 12.73
C THR A 212 9.15 0.93 12.66
N PRO A 213 8.82 1.58 13.79
CA PRO A 213 8.61 3.02 13.87
C PRO A 213 9.70 3.82 13.13
N GLY A 214 9.29 4.83 12.35
CA GLY A 214 10.19 5.69 11.57
C GLY A 214 10.84 5.03 10.35
N SER A 215 10.59 3.74 10.08
CA SER A 215 11.19 3.04 8.96
C SER A 215 10.28 3.05 7.73
N PRO A 216 10.82 3.29 6.52
CA PRO A 216 10.03 3.13 5.31
C PRO A 216 9.53 1.68 5.17
N TRP A 217 8.38 1.51 4.54
CA TRP A 217 7.89 0.17 4.24
C TRP A 217 8.65 -0.40 3.04
N THR A 218 9.29 -1.54 3.23
CA THR A 218 9.99 -2.26 2.17
C THR A 218 9.37 -3.62 1.91
N HIS A 219 9.44 -4.10 0.66
CA HIS A 219 8.99 -5.43 0.29
C HIS A 219 9.77 -5.99 -0.90
N SER A 220 9.58 -7.29 -1.14
CA SER A 220 10.05 -8.03 -2.31
C SER A 220 8.97 -9.02 -2.72
N HIS A 221 9.14 -9.62 -3.90
CA HIS A 221 8.22 -10.62 -4.40
C HIS A 221 8.96 -11.91 -4.71
N SER A 222 8.34 -13.05 -4.45
CA SER A 222 8.72 -14.31 -5.09
C SER A 222 8.21 -14.32 -6.53
N PHE A 223 8.77 -15.15 -7.41
CA PHE A 223 8.21 -15.36 -8.75
C PHE A 223 8.49 -16.77 -9.25
N LYS A 224 7.64 -17.23 -10.17
CA LYS A 224 7.80 -18.47 -10.92
C LYS A 224 7.56 -18.22 -12.40
N SER A 225 8.38 -18.80 -13.25
CA SER A 225 8.26 -18.69 -14.71
C SER A 225 8.91 -19.91 -15.37
N SER A 226 8.82 -20.00 -16.69
CA SER A 226 9.43 -21.06 -17.47
C SER A 226 9.98 -20.52 -18.78
N ILE A 227 11.00 -21.17 -19.31
CA ILE A 227 11.44 -21.01 -20.70
C ILE A 227 11.14 -22.27 -21.48
N SER A 228 10.80 -22.13 -22.76
CA SER A 228 10.66 -23.24 -23.70
C SER A 228 11.79 -23.18 -24.71
N VAL A 229 12.71 -24.14 -24.62
CA VAL A 229 13.86 -24.23 -25.52
C VAL A 229 13.51 -25.20 -26.64
N GLY A 230 13.47 -24.71 -27.88
CA GLY A 230 13.09 -25.52 -29.03
C GLY A 230 14.12 -26.60 -29.38
N SER A 231 13.67 -27.63 -30.10
CA SER A 231 14.51 -28.74 -30.56
C SER A 231 15.43 -28.36 -31.73
N THR A 232 16.61 -28.95 -31.75
CA THR A 232 17.54 -28.99 -32.87
C THR A 232 18.00 -30.42 -33.08
N ASP A 233 18.12 -30.83 -34.34
CA ASP A 233 18.67 -32.15 -34.66
C ASP A 233 20.20 -32.03 -34.66
N LEU A 234 20.87 -32.90 -33.91
CA LEU A 234 22.32 -33.00 -33.94
C LEU A 234 22.76 -34.25 -34.68
N GLN A 235 23.80 -34.11 -35.50
CA GLN A 235 24.51 -35.24 -36.08
C GLN A 235 25.54 -35.74 -35.06
N ALA A 236 25.55 -37.04 -34.80
CA ALA A 236 26.50 -37.68 -33.91
C ALA A 236 27.37 -38.66 -34.71
N ASP A 237 28.69 -38.60 -34.53
CA ASP A 237 29.64 -39.61 -35.00
C ASP A 237 30.56 -40.05 -33.83
N SER A 238 30.77 -41.36 -33.69
CA SER A 238 31.25 -42.14 -32.51
C SER A 238 31.99 -41.43 -31.33
N GLY A 239 31.36 -41.17 -30.16
CA GLY A 239 31.98 -40.50 -28.99
C GLY A 239 31.07 -40.02 -27.82
N SER A 240 31.52 -40.11 -26.56
CA SER A 240 30.70 -39.72 -25.40
C SER A 240 30.85 -38.24 -24.99
N GLY A 241 29.80 -37.42 -25.13
CA GLY A 241 29.74 -36.05 -24.63
C GLY A 241 28.42 -35.73 -23.91
N SER A 242 28.46 -35.31 -22.65
CA SER A 242 27.28 -35.07 -21.79
C SER A 242 26.89 -33.60 -21.63
N SER A 243 27.44 -32.70 -22.44
CA SER A 243 27.29 -31.25 -22.25
C SER A 243 26.17 -30.60 -23.05
N SER A 244 25.45 -31.34 -23.90
CA SER A 244 24.24 -30.84 -24.58
C SER A 244 23.06 -30.74 -23.66
N ALA A 245 22.31 -29.64 -23.77
CA ALA A 245 21.03 -29.49 -23.12
C ALA A 245 19.93 -30.27 -23.88
N GLN A 246 18.96 -30.78 -23.13
CA GLN A 246 17.72 -31.31 -23.68
C GLN A 246 16.80 -30.17 -24.12
N ASP A 247 16.02 -30.36 -25.18
CA ASP A 247 14.91 -29.45 -25.48
C ASP A 247 13.77 -29.61 -24.47
N GLY A 248 12.84 -28.65 -24.48
CA GLY A 248 11.66 -28.69 -23.62
C GLY A 248 11.47 -27.45 -22.76
N THR A 249 10.59 -27.59 -21.77
CA THR A 249 10.21 -26.51 -20.86
C THR A 249 10.97 -26.64 -19.55
N TYR A 250 11.58 -25.55 -19.12
CA TYR A 250 12.36 -25.47 -17.89
C TYR A 250 11.79 -24.40 -16.99
N ASP A 251 11.30 -24.83 -15.82
CA ASP A 251 10.81 -23.95 -14.79
C ASP A 251 11.98 -23.32 -14.02
N PHE A 252 11.76 -22.09 -13.57
CA PHE A 252 12.66 -21.40 -12.64
C PHE A 252 11.86 -20.51 -11.70
N SER A 253 12.49 -20.14 -10.59
CA SER A 253 11.89 -19.26 -9.58
C SER A 253 12.96 -18.39 -8.95
N GLY A 254 12.55 -17.34 -8.26
CA GLY A 254 13.45 -16.46 -7.54
C GLY A 254 12.69 -15.45 -6.69
N THR A 255 13.44 -14.48 -6.17
CA THR A 255 12.91 -13.34 -5.42
C THR A 255 13.44 -12.06 -6.07
N THR A 256 12.61 -11.02 -6.12
CA THR A 256 13.00 -9.69 -6.61
C THR A 256 13.85 -8.93 -5.58
N SER A 257 14.48 -7.83 -5.98
CA SER A 257 15.12 -6.90 -5.05
C SER A 257 14.12 -6.33 -4.07
N THR A 258 14.57 -6.06 -2.84
CA THR A 258 13.77 -5.32 -1.87
C THR A 258 13.69 -3.86 -2.28
N GLU A 259 12.48 -3.33 -2.43
CA GLU A 259 12.22 -1.93 -2.75
C GLU A 259 11.38 -1.27 -1.67
N THR A 260 11.46 0.06 -1.58
CA THR A 260 10.65 0.87 -0.67
C THR A 260 9.37 1.32 -1.35
N ILE A 261 8.23 1.17 -0.68
CA ILE A 261 6.96 1.76 -1.11
C ILE A 261 6.90 3.20 -0.61
N ALA A 262 6.50 4.11 -1.51
CA ALA A 262 6.17 5.48 -1.17
C ALA A 262 4.82 5.56 -0.41
N PHE A 263 4.73 4.94 0.77
CA PHE A 263 3.53 4.93 1.61
C PHE A 263 3.72 5.92 2.77
N PRO A 264 3.30 7.19 2.64
CA PRO A 264 3.60 8.20 3.65
C PRO A 264 2.68 8.06 4.86
N TYR A 265 3.26 8.09 6.05
CA TYR A 265 2.49 7.94 7.27
C TYR A 265 2.93 8.91 8.37
N LEU A 266 2.00 9.14 9.30
CA LEU A 266 2.18 9.82 10.58
C LEU A 266 2.02 8.80 11.70
N GLN A 267 2.92 8.84 12.67
CA GLN A 267 2.96 7.93 13.80
C GLN A 267 2.22 8.54 14.99
N LEU A 268 1.20 7.85 15.49
CA LEU A 268 0.37 8.29 16.63
C LEU A 268 0.10 7.11 17.57
N LEU A 269 -0.16 7.38 18.84
CA LEU A 269 -0.62 6.32 19.75
C LEU A 269 -2.01 5.85 19.31
N LEU A 270 -2.22 4.55 19.24
CA LEU A 270 -3.55 3.97 19.07
C LEU A 270 -4.06 3.56 20.44
N CYS A 271 -5.06 4.27 20.95
CA CYS A 271 -5.61 4.03 22.28
C CYS A 271 -7.04 3.51 22.20
N LYS A 272 -7.38 2.59 23.10
CA LYS A 272 -8.71 1.99 23.27
C LYS A 272 -9.33 2.43 24.60
N LYS A 273 -10.60 2.82 24.57
CA LYS A 273 -11.37 3.19 25.77
C LYS A 273 -11.62 1.96 26.64
N THR A 274 -11.22 2.01 27.91
CA THR A 274 -11.34 0.86 28.84
C THR A 274 -12.49 0.97 29.81
N ALA A 275 -12.83 2.19 30.22
CA ALA A 275 -13.83 2.44 31.23
C ALA A 275 -15.08 3.07 30.60
N PHE A 276 -16.22 2.45 30.85
CA PHE A 276 -17.49 2.92 30.36
C PHE A 276 -18.09 4.00 31.26
N SER A 277 -18.45 5.15 30.70
CA SER A 277 -19.15 6.20 31.45
C SER A 277 -20.67 6.25 31.19
N SER A 278 -21.18 5.76 30.04
CA SER A 278 -22.63 5.72 29.73
C SER A 278 -22.99 4.98 28.42
N ASN A 279 -24.12 4.23 28.40
CA ASN A 279 -24.73 3.58 27.20
C ASN A 279 -25.49 4.55 26.30
N THR A 280 -25.54 5.83 26.66
CA THR A 280 -26.21 6.84 25.84
C THR A 280 -25.16 7.59 25.04
N LEU A 281 -25.42 7.81 23.73
CA LEU A 281 -24.61 8.69 22.90
C LEU A 281 -24.32 9.97 23.69
N PRO A 282 -23.05 10.33 23.87
CA PRO A 282 -22.74 11.49 24.66
C PRO A 282 -23.25 12.75 24.01
N ALA A 283 -23.99 13.54 24.79
CA ALA A 283 -24.19 14.92 24.41
C ALA A 283 -22.83 15.63 24.33
N GLY A 284 -22.62 16.43 23.28
CA GLY A 284 -21.40 17.22 23.08
C GLY A 284 -20.34 16.59 22.18
N LEU A 285 -20.53 15.37 21.66
CA LEU A 285 -19.63 14.88 20.60
C LEU A 285 -19.80 15.71 19.33
N PRO A 286 -18.71 16.01 18.60
CA PRO A 286 -18.82 16.64 17.29
C PRO A 286 -19.68 15.80 16.34
N GLN A 287 -20.56 16.46 15.58
CA GLN A 287 -21.31 15.78 14.53
C GLN A 287 -20.36 15.22 13.47
N LYS A 288 -20.71 14.05 12.91
CA LYS A 288 -19.96 13.38 11.83
C LYS A 288 -18.52 13.00 12.18
N ILE A 289 -18.15 12.95 13.47
CA ILE A 289 -16.90 12.32 13.89
C ILE A 289 -16.92 10.84 13.50
N LEU A 290 -15.82 10.37 12.91
CA LEU A 290 -15.61 8.97 12.57
C LEU A 290 -14.62 8.38 13.58
N MET A 291 -15.06 7.33 14.28
CA MET A 291 -14.30 6.67 15.33
C MET A 291 -14.14 5.19 14.99
N PHE A 292 -12.97 4.63 15.27
CA PHE A 292 -12.80 3.19 15.19
C PHE A 292 -13.42 2.50 16.40
N TYR A 293 -13.86 1.26 16.23
CA TYR A 293 -14.44 0.45 17.29
C TYR A 293 -13.88 -0.98 17.23
N ALA A 294 -13.48 -1.51 18.39
CA ALA A 294 -12.79 -2.79 18.49
C ALA A 294 -13.73 -4.01 18.54
N GLU A 295 -15.02 -3.85 18.24
CA GLU A 295 -15.96 -4.95 18.10
C GLU A 295 -16.72 -4.89 16.76
N ASN A 296 -17.48 -5.94 16.47
CA ASN A 296 -18.14 -6.15 15.19
C ASN A 296 -19.27 -5.17 14.88
N ASP A 297 -19.95 -4.67 15.92
CA ASP A 297 -21.09 -3.76 15.78
C ASP A 297 -20.77 -2.45 16.47
N CYS A 298 -21.23 -1.34 15.90
CA CYS A 298 -21.10 -0.05 16.58
C CYS A 298 -21.90 -0.04 17.90
N PRO A 299 -21.42 0.67 18.94
CA PRO A 299 -22.13 0.73 20.21
C PRO A 299 -23.45 1.50 20.09
N ASP A 300 -24.32 1.38 21.10
CA ASP A 300 -25.63 2.05 21.13
C ASP A 300 -25.52 3.55 20.82
N GLY A 301 -26.38 4.02 19.91
CA GLY A 301 -26.38 5.41 19.44
C GLY A 301 -25.32 5.70 18.36
N TRP A 302 -24.59 4.70 17.89
CA TRP A 302 -23.68 4.79 16.75
C TRP A 302 -24.15 3.85 15.64
N VAL A 303 -23.85 4.25 14.40
CA VAL A 303 -24.07 3.44 13.21
C VAL A 303 -22.75 3.26 12.47
N VAL A 304 -22.64 2.16 11.74
CA VAL A 304 -21.48 1.94 10.87
C VAL A 304 -21.45 3.05 9.81
N SER A 305 -20.32 3.72 9.68
CA SER A 305 -20.13 4.79 8.71
C SER A 305 -19.87 4.19 7.32
N PRO A 306 -20.60 4.58 6.26
CA PRO A 306 -20.32 4.12 4.91
C PRO A 306 -19.00 4.66 4.34
N SER A 307 -18.39 5.63 5.02
CA SER A 307 -17.12 6.23 4.62
C SER A 307 -15.97 5.24 4.77
N GLY A 308 -15.15 5.11 3.73
CA GLY A 308 -13.86 4.46 3.84
C GLY A 308 -13.87 2.94 3.94
N PHE A 309 -15.02 2.27 3.78
CA PHE A 309 -15.09 0.83 3.93
C PHE A 309 -14.02 0.08 3.14
N ASN A 310 -13.33 -0.80 3.86
CA ASN A 310 -12.32 -1.68 3.33
C ASN A 310 -11.17 -0.93 2.64
N ARG A 311 -10.87 0.30 3.07
CA ARG A 311 -9.80 1.13 2.53
C ARG A 311 -9.05 1.81 3.67
N PRO A 312 -7.71 1.90 3.62
CA PRO A 312 -6.95 2.76 4.52
C PRO A 312 -7.47 4.20 4.48
N LEU A 313 -7.50 4.86 5.64
CA LEU A 313 -7.89 6.26 5.74
C LEU A 313 -6.66 7.16 5.59
N LEU A 314 -6.75 8.11 4.66
CA LEU A 314 -5.74 9.14 4.42
C LEU A 314 -6.23 10.47 5.01
N GLY A 315 -5.38 11.18 5.74
CA GLY A 315 -5.68 12.56 6.11
C GLY A 315 -5.77 13.43 4.86
N LEU A 316 -6.82 14.25 4.75
CA LEU A 316 -7.17 14.99 3.54
C LEU A 316 -5.98 15.83 3.03
N PRO A 317 -5.46 15.56 1.82
CA PRO A 317 -4.47 16.41 1.18
C PRO A 317 -4.97 17.84 0.98
N GLU A 318 -4.07 18.79 0.85
CA GLU A 318 -4.43 20.15 0.46
C GLU A 318 -5.10 20.14 -0.94
N GLY A 319 -6.30 20.73 -1.04
CA GLY A 319 -7.10 20.72 -2.26
C GLY A 319 -7.88 19.42 -2.51
N GLY A 320 -7.82 18.43 -1.62
CA GLY A 320 -8.58 17.18 -1.74
C GLY A 320 -10.07 17.36 -1.44
N THR A 321 -10.89 16.43 -1.96
CA THR A 321 -12.33 16.34 -1.65
C THR A 321 -12.55 15.38 -0.48
N PRO A 322 -13.14 15.83 0.66
CA PRO A 322 -13.44 14.94 1.77
C PRO A 322 -14.33 13.76 1.37
N ASN A 323 -14.06 12.59 1.93
CA ASN A 323 -14.77 11.33 1.70
C ASN A 323 -14.69 10.80 0.25
N GLU A 324 -13.75 11.30 -0.54
CA GLU A 324 -13.45 10.74 -1.86
C GLU A 324 -12.63 9.46 -1.72
N SER A 325 -12.99 8.44 -2.50
CA SER A 325 -12.17 7.24 -2.65
C SER A 325 -11.26 7.42 -3.85
N VAL A 326 -9.97 7.18 -3.66
CA VAL A 326 -8.95 7.24 -4.71
C VAL A 326 -8.48 5.82 -4.97
N GLY A 327 -8.40 5.43 -6.24
CA GLY A 327 -8.14 4.05 -6.69
C GLY A 327 -9.40 3.15 -6.63
N ASP A 328 -9.33 1.99 -7.26
CA ASP A 328 -10.44 1.05 -7.44
C ASP A 328 -10.45 -0.13 -6.45
N GLU A 329 -9.31 -0.55 -5.94
CA GLU A 329 -9.17 -1.69 -5.01
C GLU A 329 -9.79 -1.47 -3.61
N THR A 330 -10.32 -2.54 -3.02
CA THR A 330 -10.75 -2.60 -1.62
C THR A 330 -10.20 -3.85 -0.96
N VAL A 331 -10.07 -3.83 0.37
CA VAL A 331 -9.81 -5.03 1.19
C VAL A 331 -11.05 -5.92 1.13
N ALA A 332 -11.04 -6.94 0.27
CA ALA A 332 -12.21 -7.77 0.04
C ALA A 332 -12.67 -8.54 1.30
N SER A 333 -11.74 -8.92 2.18
CA SER A 333 -11.98 -9.67 3.42
C SER A 333 -10.88 -9.40 4.46
N PRO A 334 -11.13 -9.60 5.76
CA PRO A 334 -10.06 -9.57 6.77
C PRO A 334 -9.01 -10.65 6.46
N GLY A 335 -7.74 -10.33 6.68
CA GLY A 335 -6.64 -11.22 6.31
C GLY A 335 -6.45 -11.36 4.79
N HIS A 336 -7.25 -10.64 3.98
CA HIS A 336 -6.85 -10.38 2.61
C HIS A 336 -5.66 -9.44 2.67
N ASP A 337 -4.50 -10.02 2.45
CA ASP A 337 -3.27 -9.28 2.30
C ASP A 337 -3.45 -8.26 1.13
N TYR A 338 -2.80 -7.12 1.23
CA TYR A 338 -2.89 -6.05 0.24
C TYR A 338 -1.80 -6.31 -0.82
N TRP A 339 -2.04 -7.29 -1.71
CA TRP A 339 -1.08 -7.70 -2.76
C TRP A 339 -1.31 -6.85 -4.00
N HIS A 340 -0.23 -6.50 -4.66
CA HIS A 340 -0.22 -6.32 -6.10
C HIS A 340 0.76 -7.32 -6.68
N ASP A 341 0.54 -7.70 -7.93
CA ASP A 341 1.52 -8.45 -8.70
C ASP A 341 2.21 -7.54 -9.72
N HIS A 342 3.38 -8.00 -10.15
CA HIS A 342 4.06 -7.43 -11.30
C HIS A 342 4.23 -8.49 -12.36
N GLY A 343 4.01 -8.11 -13.62
CA GLY A 343 4.51 -8.87 -14.75
C GLY A 343 6.04 -8.87 -14.75
N ILE A 344 6.65 -10.03 -14.99
CA ILE A 344 8.06 -10.16 -15.35
C ILE A 344 8.16 -10.60 -16.79
N SER A 345 9.13 -10.07 -17.51
CA SER A 345 9.50 -10.56 -18.83
C SER A 345 10.98 -10.32 -19.09
N GLY A 346 11.56 -11.11 -19.98
CA GLY A 346 12.96 -10.98 -20.33
C GLY A 346 13.39 -12.06 -21.31
N SER A 347 14.69 -12.24 -21.44
CA SER A 347 15.25 -13.36 -22.18
C SER A 347 16.45 -14.00 -21.48
N VAL A 348 16.64 -15.28 -21.74
CA VAL A 348 17.75 -16.09 -21.28
C VAL A 348 18.63 -16.40 -22.48
N ASN A 349 19.91 -16.06 -22.41
CA ASN A 349 20.87 -16.47 -23.43
C ASN A 349 21.36 -17.88 -23.11
N VAL A 350 20.78 -18.87 -23.78
CA VAL A 350 21.22 -20.26 -23.68
C VAL A 350 22.49 -20.42 -24.50
N GLY A 351 23.64 -20.48 -23.81
CA GLY A 351 24.96 -20.53 -24.45
C GLY A 351 25.08 -21.68 -25.45
N SER A 352 25.79 -21.44 -26.55
CA SER A 352 26.12 -22.49 -27.51
C SER A 352 27.32 -23.31 -27.08
N GLN A 353 27.34 -24.56 -27.50
CA GLN A 353 28.52 -25.39 -27.50
C GLN A 353 28.74 -25.96 -28.90
N LYS A 354 30.01 -26.06 -29.30
CA LYS A 354 30.38 -26.61 -30.60
C LYS A 354 30.37 -28.13 -30.52
N ILE A 355 29.65 -28.74 -31.44
CA ILE A 355 29.59 -30.19 -31.57
C ILE A 355 30.20 -30.53 -32.94
N SER A 356 31.24 -31.36 -32.92
CA SER A 356 31.87 -31.86 -34.15
C SER A 356 30.95 -32.89 -34.76
N VAL A 357 30.70 -32.75 -36.05
CA VAL A 357 30.03 -33.79 -36.83
C VAL A 357 30.85 -34.00 -38.08
N ASP A 358 31.06 -35.26 -38.45
CA ASP A 358 31.57 -35.59 -39.78
C ASP A 358 30.46 -35.40 -40.81
N LYS A 359 30.81 -34.93 -42.00
CA LYS A 359 29.85 -34.39 -42.97
C LYS A 359 28.83 -35.43 -43.46
N GLY A 360 27.59 -35.32 -42.98
CA GLY A 360 26.36 -35.81 -43.62
C GLY A 360 25.44 -36.60 -42.69
N CYS A 361 24.23 -36.09 -42.41
CA CYS A 361 23.19 -36.92 -41.75
C CYS A 361 22.72 -37.97 -42.75
N ASN A 362 23.35 -39.15 -42.72
CA ASN A 362 22.94 -40.26 -43.56
C ASN A 362 21.78 -40.99 -42.87
N ILE A 363 20.59 -40.38 -42.93
CA ILE A 363 19.20 -40.88 -42.71
C ILE A 363 18.87 -41.74 -41.45
N PHE A 364 19.84 -42.22 -40.66
CA PHE A 364 19.63 -43.15 -39.55
C PHE A 364 20.26 -42.74 -38.20
N LEU A 365 20.96 -41.60 -38.10
CA LEU A 365 21.69 -41.20 -36.88
C LEU A 365 21.54 -39.70 -36.50
N CYS A 366 20.39 -39.06 -36.80
CA CYS A 366 20.12 -37.74 -36.21
C CYS A 366 19.45 -37.96 -34.84
N ASP A 367 20.13 -37.60 -33.75
CA ASP A 367 19.56 -37.66 -32.40
C ASP A 367 18.65 -36.44 -32.20
N LYS A 368 17.47 -36.70 -31.63
CA LYS A 368 16.42 -35.69 -31.45
C LYS A 368 16.35 -35.30 -29.98
N GLY A 369 15.85 -34.11 -29.71
CA GLY A 369 15.65 -33.67 -28.34
C GLY A 369 16.82 -32.88 -27.77
N HIS A 370 17.70 -32.36 -28.63
CA HIS A 370 18.71 -31.39 -28.21
C HIS A 370 18.13 -29.98 -28.26
N ALA A 371 18.47 -29.16 -27.28
CA ALA A 371 18.03 -27.78 -27.24
C ALA A 371 18.79 -26.89 -28.25
N ASN A 372 18.09 -25.95 -28.89
CA ASN A 372 18.68 -24.85 -29.63
C ASN A 372 19.42 -23.89 -28.68
N SER A 373 20.62 -23.45 -29.06
CA SER A 373 21.27 -22.31 -28.41
C SER A 373 20.68 -20.99 -28.90
N GLY A 374 20.72 -19.94 -28.08
CA GLY A 374 20.27 -18.61 -28.46
C GLY A 374 19.50 -17.91 -27.34
N SER A 375 18.93 -16.76 -27.66
CA SER A 375 18.08 -16.00 -26.75
C SER A 375 16.67 -16.59 -26.73
N VAL A 376 16.21 -17.02 -25.55
CA VAL A 376 14.86 -17.55 -25.32
C VAL A 376 14.10 -16.58 -24.42
N SER A 377 12.97 -16.06 -24.89
CA SER A 377 12.13 -15.14 -24.12
C SER A 377 11.32 -15.89 -23.06
N PHE A 378 11.01 -15.20 -21.96
CA PHE A 378 10.07 -15.67 -20.94
C PHE A 378 9.13 -14.53 -20.52
N SER A 379 8.01 -14.91 -19.94
CA SER A 379 7.13 -14.05 -19.17
C SER A 379 6.63 -14.78 -17.94
N GLY A 380 6.20 -14.03 -16.93
CA GLY A 380 5.64 -14.57 -15.70
C GLY A 380 5.03 -13.48 -14.85
N THR A 381 4.64 -13.86 -13.65
CA THR A 381 4.06 -12.96 -12.66
C THR A 381 4.79 -13.15 -11.34
N THR A 382 5.00 -12.05 -10.64
CA THR A 382 5.51 -12.07 -9.27
C THR A 382 4.38 -12.36 -8.29
N TYR A 383 4.70 -13.01 -7.18
CA TYR A 383 3.80 -13.25 -6.08
C TYR A 383 4.32 -12.47 -4.88
N TRP A 384 3.44 -11.70 -4.28
CA TRP A 384 3.77 -10.87 -3.13
C TRP A 384 4.04 -11.71 -1.90
N ASP A 385 5.04 -11.34 -1.09
CA ASP A 385 5.42 -12.08 0.11
C ASP A 385 5.25 -11.26 1.42
N GLY A 386 4.73 -10.02 1.41
CA GLY A 386 4.73 -9.20 2.63
C GLY A 386 3.63 -8.16 2.78
N ALA A 387 2.45 -8.50 3.30
CA ALA A 387 1.29 -7.60 3.37
C ALA A 387 1.51 -6.26 4.09
N LEU A 388 0.74 -5.23 3.69
CA LEU A 388 0.57 -4.01 4.47
C LEU A 388 0.17 -4.42 5.89
N PRO A 389 0.91 -4.02 6.94
CA PRO A 389 0.52 -4.39 8.29
C PRO A 389 -0.67 -3.55 8.73
N TYR A 390 -1.79 -4.20 9.03
CA TYR A 390 -3.01 -3.50 9.44
C TYR A 390 -3.75 -4.24 10.54
N ILE A 391 -4.59 -3.49 11.27
CA ILE A 391 -5.62 -4.01 12.14
C ILE A 391 -6.99 -3.63 11.56
N THR A 392 -7.91 -4.60 11.49
CA THR A 392 -9.29 -4.34 11.08
C THR A 392 -10.11 -3.85 12.26
N LEU A 393 -10.80 -2.71 12.09
CA LEU A 393 -11.69 -2.13 13.10
C LEU A 393 -12.98 -1.68 12.44
N SER A 394 -14.09 -1.68 13.17
CA SER A 394 -15.33 -1.09 12.68
C SER A 394 -15.17 0.43 12.65
N LEU A 395 -15.73 1.11 11.64
CA LEU A 395 -15.77 2.58 11.62
C LEU A 395 -17.17 3.06 11.91
N CYS A 396 -17.31 3.74 13.04
CA CYS A 396 -18.58 4.16 13.58
C CYS A 396 -18.72 5.68 13.52
N GLN A 397 -19.95 6.14 13.35
CA GLN A 397 -20.33 7.55 13.51
C GLN A 397 -21.58 7.66 14.39
N PRO A 398 -21.80 8.79 15.07
CA PRO A 398 -23.02 9.00 15.84
C PRO A 398 -24.28 8.87 14.97
N ASP A 399 -25.30 8.19 15.49
CA ASP A 399 -26.65 8.11 14.89
C ASP A 399 -27.37 9.44 15.15
N THR A 400 -27.41 10.31 14.13
CA THR A 400 -27.91 11.70 14.23
C THR A 400 -29.26 11.89 13.59
#